data_AF-A0A0H5S0V5-F1
#
_entry.id   AF-A0A0H5S0V5-F1
#
_cell.length_a   1.000
_cell.length_b   1.000
_cell.length_c   1.000
_cell.angle_alpha   90.00
_cell.angle_beta   90.00
_cell.angle_gamma   90.00
#
_symmetry.space_group_name_H-M   'P 1'
#
loop_
_entity.id
_entity.type
_entity.pdbx_description
1 polymer ?
#
loop_
_entity_poly.entity_id
_entity_poly.type
_entity_poly.pdbx_seq_one_letter_code
_entity_poly.pdbx_strand_id
1 'polypeptide(L)'
;MYVANEDSISSSEDVKLKTRFQGQVLVLYAKIPLRLETFLSSLREACKQAYNQPITVKWIDEEGDPCTISSQRELDEAIRLLHANGEAELNVHVFLGIPPLPGLPCHGEDKAVYRRGARRWKKFYHVNGHRFQAKRLNRRVQCFFCNDYIWGLGRQGYRCADCRLCVHKKCHRAVRQPCGDNSSGMAVAPSPSAPIISPKFNGATVERIGLDNHAFKESEIEAEHIAAQQNLVDRCAGSTSTKDSKWAVSLNNFNLLTVIGRGSYAKVIQAEHKKTGAIYAIKIIKKQMFSDDEDIDWVQTEKSVFETASNHPFLVGLHSCFQTDSRLFFVIEFVPGGDLMFHMQRQRKLPEDHARFYSAEIIIALHFLHSRGIIYRDLKLDNVLIDAEGHIKLTDYGMCKENIGPGDVTSTFCGTPNYIAPEILRGEDYGFSVDWWALGVLMYEMMAGRSPFDVVGMVGDVEQNTEDYLFQIILEKQIRIPRSLSVKAAAILKGFLNKDPSERLGCNINIDEALEEMKNHAFFRTSIDWELLEGRQVTPPYNPSVSSDRDLQHFDTTFTDEAPNLTPDDPSVIEKIDQTEFEGFEYINPLLMTKEESV
;
A
#
# COMPACT_ATOMS: atom_id res chain seq x y z
N MET A 1 -39.07 -7.86 -33.06
CA MET A 1 -38.55 -6.97 -32.00
C MET A 1 -37.11 -6.66 -32.36
N TYR A 2 -36.79 -5.40 -32.66
CA TYR A 2 -35.42 -4.99 -32.95
C TYR A 2 -34.59 -5.19 -31.68
N VAL A 3 -33.75 -6.23 -31.67
CA VAL A 3 -32.66 -6.37 -30.72
C VAL A 3 -31.53 -5.54 -31.31
N ALA A 4 -31.37 -4.32 -30.82
CA ALA A 4 -30.18 -3.54 -31.08
C ALA A 4 -29.03 -4.25 -30.36
N ASN A 5 -28.17 -4.92 -31.13
CA ASN A 5 -26.81 -5.16 -30.70
C ASN A 5 -26.21 -3.77 -30.46
N GLU A 6 -26.03 -3.40 -29.19
CA GLU A 6 -25.08 -2.36 -28.83
C GLU A 6 -23.71 -2.89 -29.19
N ASP A 7 -23.28 -2.52 -30.39
CA ASP A 7 -21.95 -2.73 -30.89
C ASP A 7 -20.94 -2.39 -29.79
N SER A 8 -20.10 -3.38 -29.52
CA SER A 8 -18.76 -3.21 -28.98
C SER A 8 -18.24 -1.82 -29.33
N ILE A 9 -17.98 -1.00 -28.31
CA ILE A 9 -17.26 0.27 -28.41
C ILE A 9 -16.10 0.02 -29.37
N SER A 10 -16.22 0.49 -30.62
CA SER A 10 -15.17 0.28 -31.60
C SER A 10 -13.94 0.92 -30.99
N SER A 11 -12.91 0.11 -30.74
CA SER A 11 -11.59 0.60 -30.36
C SER A 11 -11.05 1.41 -31.52
N SER A 12 -11.49 2.67 -31.65
CA SER A 12 -10.73 3.64 -32.43
C SER A 12 -9.34 3.66 -31.79
N GLU A 13 -8.32 3.52 -32.60
CA GLU A 13 -6.89 3.48 -32.26
C GLU A 13 -6.45 4.81 -31.63
N ASP A 14 -6.97 5.10 -30.45
CA ASP A 14 -6.52 6.22 -29.64
C ASP A 14 -5.16 5.82 -29.04
N VAL A 15 -4.11 6.56 -29.36
CA VAL A 15 -2.84 6.42 -28.67
C VAL A 15 -2.96 7.01 -27.28
N LYS A 16 -2.50 6.26 -26.28
CA LYS A 16 -2.42 6.75 -24.91
C LYS A 16 -1.11 7.52 -24.75
N LEU A 17 -1.19 8.79 -24.37
CA LEU A 17 -0.02 9.62 -24.08
C LEU A 17 0.22 9.60 -22.58
N LYS A 18 1.27 8.91 -22.12
CA LYS A 18 1.69 8.96 -20.72
C LYS A 18 2.72 10.07 -20.56
N THR A 19 2.21 11.26 -20.26
CA THR A 19 2.98 12.49 -20.15
C THR A 19 3.50 12.68 -18.74
N ARG A 20 4.76 13.07 -18.62
CA ARG A 20 5.51 13.27 -17.40
C ARG A 20 5.87 14.75 -17.27
N PHE A 21 5.36 15.43 -16.24
CA PHE A 21 5.50 16.88 -16.07
C PHE A 21 5.52 17.27 -14.58
N GLN A 22 6.55 17.99 -14.12
CA GLN A 22 6.65 18.55 -12.76
C GLN A 22 6.21 17.60 -11.61
N GLY A 23 6.66 16.35 -11.61
CA GLY A 23 6.32 15.39 -10.55
C GLY A 23 4.93 14.75 -10.68
N GLN A 24 4.28 14.89 -11.85
CA GLN A 24 2.98 14.30 -12.15
C GLN A 24 3.05 13.45 -13.42
N VAL A 25 2.18 12.45 -13.49
CA VAL A 25 1.91 11.66 -14.70
C VAL A 25 0.52 12.03 -15.21
N LEU A 26 0.45 12.65 -16.37
CA LEU A 26 -0.78 13.03 -17.05
C LEU A 26 -1.02 12.03 -18.17
N VAL A 27 -2.16 11.33 -18.14
CA VAL A 27 -2.58 10.41 -19.19
C VAL A 27 -3.59 11.13 -20.08
N LEU A 28 -3.24 11.30 -21.35
CA LEU A 28 -4.12 11.82 -22.38
C LEU A 28 -4.42 10.72 -23.40
N TYR A 29 -5.45 10.93 -24.21
CA TYR A 29 -5.82 10.05 -25.31
C TYR A 29 -5.92 10.89 -26.57
N ALA A 30 -5.27 10.46 -27.64
CA ALA A 30 -5.22 11.21 -28.88
C ALA A 30 -5.50 10.30 -30.08
N LYS A 31 -6.23 10.82 -31.07
CA LYS A 31 -6.60 10.07 -32.28
C LYS A 31 -5.53 10.20 -33.35
N ILE A 32 -5.22 9.10 -34.01
CA ILE A 32 -4.30 9.07 -35.14
C ILE A 32 -5.07 9.44 -36.44
N PRO A 33 -4.49 10.25 -37.36
CA PRO A 33 -3.14 10.81 -37.33
C PRO A 33 -3.00 12.02 -36.38
N LEU A 34 -1.91 12.03 -35.59
CA LEU A 34 -1.58 13.13 -34.68
C LEU A 34 -0.96 14.30 -35.45
N ARG A 35 -1.57 15.49 -35.39
CA ARG A 35 -0.92 16.72 -35.86
C ARG A 35 -0.13 17.35 -34.71
N LEU A 36 1.08 17.83 -35.00
CA LEU A 36 2.00 18.41 -34.01
C LEU A 36 1.34 19.56 -33.23
N GLU A 37 0.61 20.45 -33.92
CA GLU A 37 -0.07 21.57 -33.29
C GLU A 37 -1.12 21.10 -32.26
N THR A 38 -1.96 20.12 -32.62
CA THR A 38 -2.98 19.54 -31.72
C THR A 38 -2.35 18.74 -30.58
N PHE A 39 -1.25 18.04 -30.84
CA PHE A 39 -0.49 17.30 -29.84
C PHE A 39 0.11 18.24 -28.79
N LEU A 40 0.84 19.27 -29.23
CA LEU A 40 1.42 20.27 -28.34
C LEU A 40 0.35 21.07 -27.59
N SER A 41 -0.76 21.42 -28.26
CA SER A 41 -1.89 22.11 -27.61
C SER A 41 -2.50 21.25 -26.48
N SER A 42 -2.70 19.95 -26.71
CA SER A 42 -3.23 19.03 -25.70
C SER A 42 -2.29 18.88 -24.50
N LEU A 43 -0.97 18.76 -24.76
CA LEU A 43 0.02 18.71 -23.69
C LEU A 43 0.07 20.01 -22.88
N ARG A 44 -0.01 21.17 -23.53
CA ARG A 44 -0.05 22.47 -22.85
C ARG A 44 -1.25 22.61 -21.94
N GLU A 45 -2.43 22.24 -22.44
CA GLU A 45 -3.67 22.27 -21.66
C GLU A 45 -3.57 21.35 -20.44
N ALA A 46 -3.12 20.10 -20.62
CA ALA A 46 -2.97 19.17 -19.51
C ALA A 46 -1.92 19.62 -18.48
N CYS A 47 -0.80 20.16 -18.95
CA CYS A 47 0.26 20.72 -18.11
C CYS A 47 -0.06 22.12 -17.55
N LYS A 48 -1.25 22.68 -17.84
CA LYS A 48 -1.68 24.04 -17.46
C LYS A 48 -0.67 25.13 -17.84
N GLN A 49 -0.04 25.00 -19.00
CA GLN A 49 0.93 25.98 -19.51
C GLN A 49 0.29 26.93 -20.51
N ALA A 50 0.66 28.21 -20.44
CA ALA A 50 0.17 29.22 -21.38
C ALA A 50 0.69 28.93 -22.80
N TYR A 51 -0.08 29.33 -23.81
CA TYR A 51 0.27 29.11 -25.23
C TYR A 51 1.61 29.73 -25.63
N ASN A 52 1.96 30.88 -25.03
CA ASN A 52 3.19 31.62 -25.29
C ASN A 52 4.42 31.12 -24.53
N GLN A 53 4.27 30.19 -23.57
CA GLN A 53 5.40 29.70 -22.79
C GLN A 53 6.13 28.59 -23.56
N PRO A 54 7.45 28.69 -23.81
CA PRO A 54 8.17 27.61 -24.47
C PRO A 54 8.13 26.32 -23.63
N ILE A 55 7.91 25.18 -24.29
CA ILE A 55 8.03 23.84 -23.69
C ILE A 55 8.88 22.98 -24.62
N THR A 56 9.65 22.06 -24.04
CA THR A 56 10.36 21.01 -24.76
C THR A 56 9.67 19.69 -24.47
N VAL A 57 9.32 18.97 -25.53
CA VAL A 57 8.66 17.66 -25.44
C VAL A 57 9.65 16.59 -25.89
N LYS A 58 9.84 15.56 -25.08
CA LYS A 58 10.66 14.41 -25.42
C LYS A 58 9.86 13.12 -25.28
N TRP A 59 10.07 12.14 -26.14
CA TRP A 59 9.57 10.79 -25.98
C TRP A 59 10.73 9.85 -25.68
N ILE A 60 10.43 8.69 -25.10
CA ILE A 60 11.46 7.69 -24.77
C ILE A 60 11.37 6.58 -25.81
N ASP A 61 12.47 6.33 -26.51
CA ASP A 61 12.56 5.22 -27.46
C ASP A 61 12.77 3.86 -26.76
N GLU A 62 12.89 2.80 -27.56
CA GLU A 62 13.07 1.43 -27.05
C GLU A 62 14.39 1.23 -26.31
N GLU A 63 15.42 2.02 -26.62
CA GLU A 63 16.72 1.98 -25.95
C GLU A 63 16.69 2.72 -24.62
N GLY A 64 15.58 3.42 -24.32
CA GLY A 64 15.42 4.22 -23.11
C GLY A 64 15.94 5.65 -23.25
N ASP A 65 16.29 6.07 -24.47
CA ASP A 65 16.88 7.37 -24.75
C ASP A 65 15.81 8.44 -25.01
N PRO A 66 16.02 9.67 -24.49
CA PRO A 66 15.06 10.75 -24.65
C PRO A 66 15.21 11.47 -26.00
N CYS A 67 14.27 11.22 -26.90
CA CYS A 67 14.20 11.81 -28.23
C CYS A 67 13.27 13.04 -28.25
N THR A 68 13.69 14.16 -28.82
CA THR A 68 12.88 15.40 -28.83
C THR A 68 11.81 15.38 -29.93
N ILE A 69 10.62 15.91 -29.63
CA ILE A 69 9.53 16.17 -30.60
C ILE A 69 9.40 17.68 -30.80
N SER A 70 9.95 18.18 -31.90
CA SER A 70 9.95 19.58 -32.32
C SER A 70 9.34 19.81 -33.70
N SER A 71 9.21 18.76 -34.51
CA SER A 71 8.67 18.79 -35.86
C SER A 71 7.64 17.69 -36.10
N GLN A 72 6.80 17.85 -37.13
CA GLN A 72 5.80 16.84 -37.50
C GLN A 72 6.47 15.50 -37.86
N ARG A 73 7.64 15.53 -38.50
CA ARG A 73 8.36 14.30 -38.89
C ARG A 73 8.82 13.48 -37.67
N GLU A 74 9.29 14.14 -36.62
CA GLU A 74 9.70 13.47 -35.38
C GLU A 74 8.51 12.85 -34.65
N LEU A 75 7.36 13.54 -34.65
CA LEU A 75 6.11 12.99 -34.11
C LEU A 75 5.63 11.78 -34.91
N ASP A 76 5.65 11.88 -36.24
CA ASP A 76 5.26 10.79 -37.14
C ASP A 76 6.17 9.57 -36.95
N GLU A 77 7.48 9.78 -36.77
CA GLU A 77 8.44 8.71 -36.51
C GLU A 77 8.23 8.04 -35.15
N ALA A 78 7.96 8.82 -34.09
CA ALA A 78 7.62 8.28 -32.77
C ALA A 78 6.37 7.37 -32.83
N ILE A 79 5.33 7.80 -33.56
CA ILE A 79 4.11 6.99 -33.76
C ILE A 79 4.38 5.77 -34.64
N ARG A 80 5.22 5.90 -35.67
CA ARG A 80 5.62 4.77 -36.53
C ARG A 80 6.34 3.68 -35.73
N LEU A 81 7.28 4.06 -34.87
CA LEU A 81 8.01 3.13 -34.00
C LEU A 81 7.08 2.48 -32.97
N LEU A 82 6.24 3.28 -32.31
CA LEU A 82 5.20 2.78 -31.41
C LEU A 82 4.38 1.63 -32.05
N HIS A 83 3.91 1.83 -33.29
CA HIS A 83 3.16 0.81 -34.02
C HIS A 83 4.00 -0.39 -34.46
N ALA A 84 5.25 -0.16 -34.89
CA ALA A 84 6.16 -1.23 -35.27
C ALA A 84 6.44 -2.20 -34.12
N ASN A 85 6.42 -1.67 -32.88
CA ASN A 85 6.73 -2.42 -31.67
C ASN A 85 5.47 -3.00 -31.00
N GLY A 86 4.29 -2.73 -31.56
CA GLY A 86 3.00 -3.17 -31.00
C GLY A 86 2.62 -2.47 -29.69
N GLU A 87 3.20 -1.30 -29.42
CA GLU A 87 2.90 -0.51 -28.23
C GLU A 87 1.63 0.34 -28.44
N ALA A 88 0.84 0.53 -27.38
CA ALA A 88 -0.36 1.37 -27.39
C ALA A 88 -0.19 2.68 -26.60
N GLU A 89 0.97 2.89 -25.98
CA GLU A 89 1.25 3.98 -25.05
C GLU A 89 2.55 4.69 -25.37
N LEU A 90 2.47 5.96 -25.78
CA LEU A 90 3.64 6.81 -25.98
C LEU A 90 4.05 7.47 -24.66
N ASN A 91 5.27 7.18 -24.19
CA ASN A 91 5.85 7.80 -23.01
C ASN A 91 6.44 9.16 -23.37
N VAL A 92 5.91 10.24 -22.79
CA VAL A 92 6.28 11.62 -23.12
C VAL A 92 6.75 12.35 -21.86
N HIS A 93 7.80 13.15 -21.95
CA HIS A 93 8.26 14.08 -20.93
C HIS A 93 8.10 15.52 -21.43
N VAL A 94 7.57 16.38 -20.59
CA VAL A 94 7.42 17.81 -20.88
C VAL A 94 8.29 18.59 -19.92
N PHE A 95 9.15 19.44 -20.48
CA PHE A 95 10.02 20.35 -19.73
C PHE A 95 9.65 21.80 -20.06
N LEU A 96 9.78 22.68 -19.06
CA LEU A 96 9.59 24.11 -19.28
C LEU A 96 10.81 24.70 -19.98
N GLY A 97 10.58 25.57 -20.96
CA GLY A 97 11.62 26.21 -21.72
C GLY A 97 12.20 25.35 -22.85
N ILE A 98 13.32 25.81 -23.37
CA ILE A 98 14.14 25.17 -24.40
C ILE A 98 15.51 24.91 -23.76
N PRO A 99 16.20 23.79 -24.09
CA PRO A 99 17.56 23.57 -23.61
C PRO A 99 18.49 24.76 -23.97
N PRO A 100 19.48 25.08 -23.12
CA PRO A 100 20.36 26.23 -23.35
C PRO A 100 21.14 26.16 -24.67
N LEU A 101 21.50 24.95 -25.10
CA LEU A 101 22.17 24.66 -26.37
C LEU A 101 21.67 23.30 -26.92
N PRO A 102 21.77 23.05 -28.24
CA PRO A 102 21.53 21.73 -28.81
C PRO A 102 22.36 20.65 -28.10
N GLY A 103 21.71 19.55 -27.69
CA GLY A 103 22.35 18.43 -26.99
C GLY A 103 22.46 18.59 -25.46
N LEU A 104 22.16 19.77 -24.89
CA LEU A 104 22.09 19.95 -23.44
C LEU A 104 20.71 19.58 -22.87
N PRO A 105 20.63 19.18 -21.58
CA PRO A 105 19.37 18.94 -20.91
C PRO A 105 18.58 20.25 -20.70
N CYS A 106 17.25 20.14 -20.64
CA CYS A 106 16.35 21.22 -20.26
C CYS A 106 16.53 21.57 -18.77
N HIS A 107 16.05 22.74 -18.35
CA HIS A 107 16.07 23.10 -16.94
C HIS A 107 15.19 22.13 -16.12
N GLY A 108 15.78 21.44 -15.14
CA GLY A 108 15.14 20.40 -14.33
C GLY A 108 15.15 19.00 -14.96
N GLU A 109 15.76 18.84 -16.13
CA GLU A 109 16.01 17.53 -16.74
C GLU A 109 17.29 16.91 -16.17
N ASP A 110 17.12 15.84 -15.38
CA ASP A 110 18.20 14.98 -14.89
C ASP A 110 18.03 13.59 -15.54
N LYS A 111 19.12 12.87 -15.80
CA LYS A 111 19.08 11.47 -16.26
C LYS A 111 18.23 10.59 -15.35
N ALA A 112 18.15 10.91 -14.06
CA ALA A 112 17.26 10.20 -13.13
C ALA A 112 15.77 10.31 -13.46
N VAL A 113 15.35 11.34 -14.19
CA VAL A 113 13.94 11.55 -14.58
C VAL A 113 13.43 10.46 -15.52
N TYR A 114 14.32 9.84 -16.31
CA TYR A 114 14.00 8.76 -17.24
C TYR A 114 14.03 7.37 -16.61
N ARG A 115 14.64 7.23 -15.42
CA ARG A 115 14.60 5.97 -14.67
C ARG A 115 13.15 5.66 -14.29
N ARG A 116 12.61 4.53 -14.78
CA ARG A 116 11.29 4.04 -14.38
C ARG A 116 11.29 3.91 -12.85
N GLY A 117 10.27 4.43 -12.19
CA GLY A 117 10.03 4.17 -10.76
C GLY A 117 10.83 4.93 -9.72
N ALA A 118 11.90 5.64 -10.09
CA ALA A 118 12.75 6.37 -9.14
C ALA A 118 11.97 7.43 -8.31
N ARG A 119 10.84 7.92 -8.83
CA ARG A 119 9.91 8.80 -8.11
C ARG A 119 8.48 8.36 -8.37
N ARG A 120 7.69 8.24 -7.30
CA ARG A 120 6.23 8.09 -7.39
C ARG A 120 5.63 9.46 -7.69
N TRP A 121 4.83 9.52 -8.75
CA TRP A 121 4.23 10.75 -9.24
C TRP A 121 2.72 10.59 -9.31
N LYS A 122 1.99 11.62 -8.87
CA LYS A 122 0.51 11.64 -8.93
C LYS A 122 0.04 11.45 -10.38
N LYS A 123 -0.79 10.43 -10.60
CA LYS A 123 -1.31 10.06 -11.92
C LYS A 123 -2.71 10.59 -12.15
N PHE A 124 -2.87 11.46 -13.14
CA PHE A 124 -4.15 12.02 -13.58
C PHE A 124 -4.50 11.52 -14.99
N TYR A 125 -5.76 11.23 -15.23
CA TYR A 125 -6.32 10.89 -16.54
C TYR A 125 -7.14 12.08 -17.03
N HIS A 126 -6.70 12.74 -18.09
CA HIS A 126 -7.37 13.90 -18.66
C HIS A 126 -8.42 13.45 -19.68
N VAL A 127 -9.68 13.78 -19.43
CA VAL A 127 -10.81 13.53 -20.35
C VAL A 127 -11.76 14.73 -20.33
N ASN A 128 -11.96 15.41 -21.47
CA ASN A 128 -12.86 16.56 -21.60
C ASN A 128 -12.71 17.60 -20.46
N GLY A 129 -11.46 17.99 -20.16
CA GLY A 129 -11.14 18.95 -19.09
C GLY A 129 -11.15 18.36 -17.66
N HIS A 130 -11.67 17.16 -17.43
CA HIS A 130 -11.62 16.51 -16.12
C HIS A 130 -10.24 15.93 -15.85
N ARG A 131 -9.70 16.18 -14.65
CA ARG A 131 -8.49 15.50 -14.14
C ARG A 131 -8.87 14.33 -13.24
N PHE A 132 -9.11 13.17 -13.84
CA PHE A 132 -9.50 11.97 -13.11
C PHE A 132 -8.33 11.33 -12.38
N GLN A 133 -8.46 11.09 -11.08
CA GLN A 133 -7.48 10.36 -10.28
C GLN A 133 -8.10 9.06 -9.77
N ALA A 134 -7.31 8.00 -9.73
CA ALA A 134 -7.69 6.75 -9.06
C ALA A 134 -7.90 7.00 -7.57
N LYS A 135 -9.13 6.82 -7.10
CA LYS A 135 -9.50 6.98 -5.69
C LYS A 135 -10.25 5.74 -5.21
N ARG A 136 -10.13 5.42 -3.92
CA ARG A 136 -11.06 4.50 -3.26
C ARG A 136 -12.36 5.27 -3.05
N LEU A 137 -13.46 4.72 -3.54
CA LEU A 137 -14.78 5.35 -3.41
C LEU A 137 -15.63 4.51 -2.47
N ASN A 138 -16.49 5.15 -1.68
CA ASN A 138 -17.46 4.44 -0.86
C ASN A 138 -18.30 3.52 -1.77
N ARG A 139 -18.59 2.30 -1.31
CA ARG A 139 -19.39 1.29 -2.04
C ARG A 139 -20.77 1.81 -2.49
N ARG A 140 -21.27 2.90 -1.89
CA ARG A 140 -22.54 3.56 -2.25
C ARG A 140 -22.41 4.65 -3.34
N VAL A 141 -21.20 5.02 -3.75
CA VAL A 141 -21.00 6.03 -4.80
C VAL A 141 -21.45 5.46 -6.14
N GLN A 142 -22.36 6.14 -6.83
CA GLN A 142 -22.79 5.78 -8.18
C GLN A 142 -21.87 6.40 -9.24
N CYS A 143 -21.59 5.63 -10.28
CA CYS A 143 -20.87 6.12 -11.45
C CYS A 143 -21.75 7.09 -12.23
N PHE A 144 -21.23 8.29 -12.49
CA PHE A 144 -21.91 9.31 -13.29
C PHE A 144 -22.35 8.83 -14.68
N PHE A 145 -21.60 7.90 -15.28
CA PHE A 145 -21.86 7.45 -16.65
C PHE A 145 -22.89 6.32 -16.73
N CYS A 146 -22.72 5.24 -15.95
CA CYS A 146 -23.63 4.08 -16.02
C CYS A 146 -24.66 4.01 -14.90
N ASN A 147 -24.64 4.93 -13.94
CA ASN A 147 -25.48 4.97 -12.73
C ASN A 147 -25.39 3.74 -11.81
N ASP A 148 -24.50 2.79 -12.09
CA ASP A 148 -24.23 1.65 -11.23
C ASP A 148 -23.26 2.01 -10.11
N TYR A 149 -23.32 1.29 -9.01
CA TYR A 149 -22.44 1.50 -7.86
C TYR A 149 -20.99 1.21 -8.22
N ILE A 150 -20.07 2.04 -7.72
CA ILE A 150 -18.64 1.85 -7.87
C ILE A 150 -18.14 0.98 -6.72
N TRP A 151 -18.04 -0.33 -6.98
CA TRP A 151 -17.59 -1.33 -6.01
C TRP A 151 -16.40 -2.15 -6.56
N GLY A 152 -15.71 -2.86 -5.65
CA GLY A 152 -14.47 -3.60 -5.93
C GLY A 152 -13.45 -3.45 -4.78
N LEU A 153 -12.30 -4.11 -4.89
CA LEU A 153 -11.16 -3.92 -3.99
C LEU A 153 -10.31 -2.72 -4.44
N GLY A 154 -9.58 -2.09 -3.52
CA GLY A 154 -8.62 -1.05 -3.90
C GLY A 154 -9.27 0.28 -4.30
N ARG A 155 -8.72 0.92 -5.33
CA ARG A 155 -9.27 2.13 -5.98
C ARG A 155 -10.25 1.69 -7.06
N GLN A 156 -11.55 1.67 -6.78
CA GLN A 156 -12.57 1.11 -7.67
C GLN A 156 -12.90 2.03 -8.86
N GLY A 157 -12.71 3.33 -8.68
CA GLY A 157 -13.12 4.33 -9.65
C GLY A 157 -12.13 5.48 -9.81
N TYR A 158 -12.52 6.41 -10.66
CA TYR A 158 -11.88 7.70 -10.81
C TYR A 158 -12.76 8.80 -10.25
N ARG A 159 -12.12 9.77 -9.60
CA ARG A 159 -12.72 11.03 -9.17
C ARG A 159 -12.02 12.18 -9.85
N CYS A 160 -12.78 13.12 -10.42
CA CYS A 160 -12.20 14.34 -10.96
C CYS A 160 -11.66 15.21 -9.80
N ALA A 161 -10.39 15.59 -9.86
CA ALA A 161 -9.77 16.47 -8.87
C ALA A 161 -10.35 17.89 -8.84
N ASP A 162 -10.99 18.32 -9.94
CA ASP A 162 -11.53 19.68 -10.08
C ASP A 162 -13.01 19.76 -9.67
N CYS A 163 -13.88 18.91 -10.23
CA CYS A 163 -15.33 18.96 -9.96
C CYS A 163 -15.86 17.79 -9.11
N ARG A 164 -15.00 16.88 -8.65
CA ARG A 164 -15.37 15.71 -7.80
C ARG A 164 -16.26 14.64 -8.45
N LEU A 165 -16.63 14.79 -9.73
CA LEU A 165 -17.38 13.78 -10.51
C LEU A 165 -16.70 12.40 -10.42
N CYS A 166 -17.49 11.37 -10.09
CA CYS A 166 -17.02 10.01 -9.86
C CYS A 166 -17.51 9.04 -10.95
N VAL A 167 -16.64 8.16 -11.42
CA VAL A 167 -16.93 7.14 -12.46
C VAL A 167 -16.15 5.85 -12.23
N HIS A 168 -16.61 4.71 -12.75
CA HIS A 168 -15.74 3.53 -12.82
C HIS A 168 -14.52 3.82 -13.68
N LYS A 169 -13.41 3.11 -13.42
CA LYS A 169 -12.21 3.17 -14.27
C LYS A 169 -12.52 2.91 -15.75
N LYS A 170 -13.43 1.98 -16.05
CA LYS A 170 -13.86 1.69 -17.43
C LYS A 170 -14.72 2.78 -18.07
N CYS A 171 -15.38 3.62 -17.26
CA CYS A 171 -16.37 4.59 -17.73
C CYS A 171 -15.82 6.00 -17.96
N HIS A 172 -14.63 6.33 -17.46
CA HIS A 172 -14.12 7.71 -17.52
C HIS A 172 -13.95 8.28 -18.93
N ARG A 173 -13.54 7.45 -19.91
CA ARG A 173 -13.43 7.87 -21.32
C ARG A 173 -14.79 8.15 -21.97
N ALA A 174 -15.87 7.67 -21.37
CA ALA A 174 -17.22 7.87 -21.87
C ALA A 174 -17.88 9.15 -21.34
N VAL A 175 -17.25 9.86 -20.41
CA VAL A 175 -17.72 11.17 -19.90
C VAL A 175 -17.57 12.20 -21.00
N ARG A 176 -18.69 12.60 -21.64
CA ARG A 176 -18.72 13.61 -22.72
C ARG A 176 -18.86 15.04 -22.23
N GLN A 177 -19.41 15.22 -21.03
CA GLN A 177 -19.57 16.53 -20.41
C GLN A 177 -18.19 17.15 -20.10
N PRO A 178 -17.95 18.41 -20.48
CA PRO A 178 -16.72 19.09 -20.11
C PRO A 178 -16.74 19.48 -18.63
N CYS A 179 -15.56 19.44 -18.01
CA CYS A 179 -15.42 19.83 -16.61
C CYS A 179 -15.80 21.31 -16.42
N GLY A 180 -16.73 21.59 -15.50
CA GLY A 180 -17.19 22.95 -15.17
C GLY A 180 -18.46 23.41 -15.90
N ASP A 181 -19.02 22.61 -16.83
CA ASP A 181 -20.28 22.94 -17.49
C ASP A 181 -21.49 22.53 -16.63
N ASN A 182 -22.27 23.51 -16.17
CA ASN A 182 -23.47 23.32 -15.33
C ASN A 182 -24.75 23.06 -16.13
N SER A 183 -24.70 22.96 -17.48
CA SER A 183 -25.88 23.05 -18.33
C SER A 183 -26.82 21.83 -18.32
N SER A 184 -26.52 20.78 -17.55
CA SER A 184 -27.35 19.56 -17.47
C SER A 184 -27.77 19.26 -16.03
N GLY A 185 -28.83 19.92 -15.57
CA GLY A 185 -29.60 19.44 -14.42
C GLY A 185 -30.34 18.15 -14.81
N MET A 186 -29.63 17.02 -14.90
CA MET A 186 -30.31 15.72 -14.93
C MET A 186 -30.91 15.49 -13.54
N ALA A 187 -32.18 15.88 -13.41
CA ALA A 187 -33.05 15.40 -12.36
C ALA A 187 -33.03 13.86 -12.42
N VAL A 188 -32.30 13.24 -11.49
CA VAL A 188 -32.44 11.82 -11.20
C VAL A 188 -33.89 11.65 -10.78
N ALA A 189 -34.74 11.13 -11.67
CA ALA A 189 -36.10 10.76 -11.35
C ALA A 189 -36.03 9.67 -10.27
N PRO A 190 -36.47 9.92 -9.03
CA PRO A 190 -36.51 8.87 -8.04
C PRO A 190 -37.62 7.89 -8.43
N SER A 191 -37.25 6.62 -8.60
CA SER A 191 -38.19 5.50 -8.69
C SER A 191 -39.11 5.51 -7.45
N PRO A 192 -40.39 5.15 -7.58
CA PRO A 192 -41.41 5.56 -6.63
C PRO A 192 -41.50 4.63 -5.43
N SER A 193 -41.17 5.14 -4.24
CA SER A 193 -41.79 4.68 -2.98
C SER A 193 -41.62 5.67 -1.84
N ALA A 194 -42.76 6.27 -1.48
CA ALA A 194 -43.21 6.84 -0.20
C ALA A 194 -42.66 8.21 0.30
N PRO A 195 -43.53 9.05 0.92
CA PRO A 195 -43.29 10.48 1.09
C PRO A 195 -42.81 10.85 2.51
N ILE A 196 -41.87 11.79 2.64
CA ILE A 196 -41.50 12.36 3.94
C ILE A 196 -41.45 13.89 3.87
N ILE A 197 -42.19 14.49 4.80
CA ILE A 197 -42.37 15.92 5.04
C ILE A 197 -41.08 16.53 5.57
N SER A 198 -40.64 17.63 4.97
CA SER A 198 -39.44 18.39 5.28
C SER A 198 -39.66 19.41 6.40
N PRO A 199 -38.80 19.48 7.44
CA PRO A 199 -38.69 20.64 8.31
C PRO A 199 -37.64 21.61 7.77
N LYS A 200 -38.04 22.87 7.67
CA LYS A 200 -37.22 24.03 7.26
C LYS A 200 -36.15 24.31 8.33
N PHE A 201 -34.88 24.29 7.94
CA PHE A 201 -33.81 24.98 8.68
C PHE A 201 -33.13 25.98 7.76
N ASN A 202 -33.24 27.26 8.12
CA ASN A 202 -32.56 28.39 7.49
C ASN A 202 -31.13 28.48 8.06
N GLY A 203 -30.13 28.31 7.20
CA GLY A 203 -28.73 28.61 7.51
C GLY A 203 -27.98 28.85 6.21
N ALA A 204 -27.47 30.06 6.02
CA ALA A 204 -26.84 30.53 4.79
C ALA A 204 -25.61 29.70 4.40
N THR A 205 -25.73 28.88 3.35
CA THR A 205 -24.62 28.12 2.77
C THR A 205 -23.85 28.98 1.77
N VAL A 206 -22.54 29.09 1.98
CA VAL A 206 -21.55 29.61 1.05
C VAL A 206 -21.61 28.82 -0.26
N GLU A 207 -21.87 29.49 -1.38
CA GLU A 207 -21.94 28.91 -2.73
C GLU A 207 -20.60 28.23 -3.10
N ARG A 208 -20.53 26.90 -3.02
CA ARG A 208 -19.47 26.10 -3.63
C ARG A 208 -19.95 25.66 -5.02
N ILE A 209 -19.38 26.24 -6.05
CA ILE A 209 -19.71 26.02 -7.47
C ILE A 209 -19.06 24.70 -7.92
N GLY A 210 -19.80 23.59 -7.89
CA GLY A 210 -19.37 22.31 -8.46
C GLY A 210 -20.47 21.25 -8.37
N LEU A 211 -20.74 20.55 -9.47
CA LEU A 211 -21.66 19.41 -9.53
C LEU A 211 -21.13 18.27 -8.65
N ASP A 212 -21.65 18.18 -7.43
CA ASP A 212 -21.59 16.99 -6.59
C ASP A 212 -22.74 16.06 -7.00
N ASN A 213 -22.49 14.76 -7.20
CA ASN A 213 -23.54 13.80 -7.53
C ASN A 213 -24.49 13.51 -6.34
N HIS A 214 -24.50 14.36 -5.31
CA HIS A 214 -25.21 14.16 -4.05
C HIS A 214 -24.98 12.76 -3.46
N ALA A 215 -23.80 12.17 -3.71
CA ALA A 215 -23.44 10.82 -3.26
C ALA A 215 -23.38 10.70 -1.73
N PHE A 216 -23.42 11.84 -1.04
CA PHE A 216 -23.56 11.96 0.40
C PHE A 216 -24.85 12.73 0.72
N LYS A 217 -25.91 12.00 1.07
CA LYS A 217 -26.95 12.53 1.95
C LYS A 217 -26.66 12.04 3.36
N GLU A 218 -26.25 12.95 4.22
CA GLU A 218 -25.97 12.72 5.64
C GLU A 218 -27.20 12.19 6.40
N SER A 219 -28.42 12.33 5.84
CA SER A 219 -29.68 11.95 6.47
C SER A 219 -30.23 10.55 6.14
N GLU A 220 -29.57 9.74 5.28
CA GLU A 220 -30.08 8.40 4.91
C GLU A 220 -29.35 7.24 5.64
N ILE A 221 -28.64 7.52 6.75
CA ILE A 221 -27.98 6.48 7.59
C ILE A 221 -28.93 5.87 8.65
N GLU A 222 -30.15 6.37 8.81
CA GLU A 222 -31.14 5.74 9.70
C GLU A 222 -31.89 4.60 8.97
N ALA A 223 -31.20 3.48 8.73
CA ALA A 223 -31.86 2.25 8.32
C ALA A 223 -32.47 1.55 9.54
N GLU A 224 -33.79 1.67 9.64
CA GLU A 224 -34.76 0.70 10.12
C GLU A 224 -34.18 -0.62 10.67
N HIS A 225 -34.13 -0.74 12.00
CA HIS A 225 -34.33 -2.03 12.65
C HIS A 225 -35.52 -1.90 13.60
N ILE A 226 -36.64 -2.45 13.12
CA ILE A 226 -37.81 -2.82 13.88
C ILE A 226 -37.38 -3.89 14.89
N ALA A 227 -37.37 -3.55 16.18
CA ALA A 227 -37.52 -4.50 17.26
C ALA A 227 -38.31 -3.83 18.39
N ALA A 228 -39.64 -3.99 18.26
CA ALA A 228 -40.61 -4.25 19.32
C ALA A 228 -40.26 -3.92 20.78
N GLN A 229 -41.25 -3.27 21.42
CA GLN A 229 -41.54 -3.24 22.88
C GLN A 229 -40.64 -2.32 23.71
N GLN A 230 -41.11 -1.58 24.71
CA GLN A 230 -42.42 -1.32 25.28
C GLN A 230 -42.20 -0.14 26.26
N ASN A 231 -43.16 0.79 26.27
CA ASN A 231 -43.70 1.45 27.45
C ASN A 231 -42.80 2.14 28.51
N LEU A 232 -43.21 3.41 28.74
CA LEU A 232 -43.31 4.13 30.01
C LEU A 232 -42.10 4.93 30.52
N VAL A 233 -42.11 6.20 30.11
CA VAL A 233 -42.17 7.41 30.96
C VAL A 233 -41.78 7.23 32.44
N ASP A 234 -40.56 7.63 32.79
CA ASP A 234 -40.23 8.30 34.05
C ASP A 234 -38.94 9.13 33.82
N ARG A 235 -39.07 10.46 33.71
CA ARG A 235 -38.81 11.46 34.76
C ARG A 235 -37.33 11.72 35.08
N CYS A 236 -36.90 12.86 34.55
CA CYS A 236 -36.04 13.87 35.18
C CYS A 236 -34.55 13.61 35.43
N ALA A 237 -33.77 14.60 34.99
CA ALA A 237 -32.43 14.98 35.42
C ALA A 237 -31.27 14.04 35.02
N GLY A 238 -30.79 14.20 33.78
CA GLY A 238 -29.55 13.58 33.33
C GLY A 238 -28.90 14.43 32.25
N SER A 239 -27.69 14.89 32.57
CA SER A 239 -26.68 15.56 31.75
C SER A 239 -26.78 15.31 30.23
N THR A 240 -26.59 16.39 29.45
CA THR A 240 -26.27 16.35 28.02
C THR A 240 -24.99 15.55 27.78
N SER A 241 -25.08 14.22 27.77
CA SER A 241 -24.08 13.37 27.13
C SER A 241 -24.28 13.51 25.63
N THR A 242 -23.30 14.12 24.97
CA THR A 242 -23.09 13.98 23.53
C THR A 242 -23.31 12.52 23.15
N LYS A 243 -24.13 12.26 22.13
CA LYS A 243 -24.41 10.91 21.63
C LYS A 243 -23.09 10.28 21.18
N ASP A 244 -22.42 9.56 22.06
CA ASP A 244 -21.35 8.65 21.66
C ASP A 244 -22.01 7.63 20.74
N SER A 245 -21.63 7.65 19.46
CA SER A 245 -21.98 6.60 18.52
C SER A 245 -21.67 5.28 19.20
N LYS A 246 -22.69 4.43 19.39
CA LYS A 246 -22.64 3.17 20.17
C LYS A 246 -21.51 2.20 19.76
N TRP A 247 -20.82 2.51 18.66
CA TRP A 247 -19.82 1.71 17.96
C TRP A 247 -18.47 2.43 17.76
N ALA A 248 -18.24 3.61 18.35
CA ALA A 248 -16.96 4.30 18.23
C ALA A 248 -15.96 3.78 19.27
N VAL A 249 -14.96 3.01 18.83
CA VAL A 249 -13.80 2.65 19.65
C VAL A 249 -12.87 3.86 19.72
N SER A 250 -12.36 4.15 20.92
CA SER A 250 -11.44 5.26 21.18
C SER A 250 -10.33 4.82 22.14
N LEU A 251 -9.30 5.65 22.28
CA LEU A 251 -8.22 5.41 23.23
C LEU A 251 -8.72 5.29 24.69
N ASN A 252 -9.85 5.93 25.01
CA ASN A 252 -10.46 5.86 26.34
C ASN A 252 -10.99 4.46 26.69
N ASN A 253 -11.18 3.59 25.70
CA ASN A 253 -11.56 2.19 25.92
C ASN A 253 -10.39 1.33 26.42
N PHE A 254 -9.16 1.85 26.40
CA PHE A 254 -7.96 1.11 26.74
C PHE A 254 -7.22 1.73 27.95
N ASN A 255 -6.62 0.88 28.78
CA ASN A 255 -5.57 1.26 29.71
C ASN A 255 -4.24 1.13 28.98
N LEU A 256 -3.51 2.23 28.78
CA LEU A 256 -2.18 2.17 28.20
C LEU A 256 -1.19 1.73 29.29
N LEU A 257 -0.47 0.64 29.06
CA LEU A 257 0.40 0.01 30.06
C LEU A 257 1.85 0.45 29.90
N THR A 258 2.47 0.13 28.77
CA THR A 258 3.88 0.47 28.51
C THR A 258 4.20 0.54 27.02
N VAL A 259 5.30 1.20 26.67
CA VAL A 259 5.83 1.22 25.31
C VAL A 259 6.56 -0.10 25.04
N ILE A 260 6.21 -0.77 23.95
CA ILE A 260 6.83 -2.04 23.53
C ILE A 260 7.67 -1.91 22.27
N GLY A 261 7.56 -0.79 21.55
CA GLY A 261 8.40 -0.54 20.38
C GLY A 261 8.28 0.89 19.85
N ARG A 262 9.32 1.32 19.12
CA ARG A 262 9.34 2.58 18.37
C ARG A 262 9.90 2.35 16.97
N GLY A 263 9.18 2.86 15.98
CA GLY A 263 9.69 3.07 14.63
C GLY A 263 9.99 4.55 14.37
N SER A 264 10.46 4.86 13.16
CA SER A 264 10.64 6.25 12.69
C SER A 264 9.35 7.07 12.71
N TYR A 265 8.20 6.42 12.50
CA TYR A 265 6.89 7.09 12.34
C TYR A 265 5.83 6.65 13.34
N ALA A 266 6.10 5.59 14.12
CA ALA A 266 5.11 4.94 14.96
C ALA A 266 5.64 4.67 16.37
N LYS A 267 4.74 4.73 17.35
CA LYS A 267 4.96 4.22 18.70
C LYS A 267 4.02 3.04 18.91
N VAL A 268 4.51 1.94 19.46
CA VAL A 268 3.70 0.76 19.78
C VAL A 268 3.61 0.63 21.30
N ILE A 269 2.38 0.52 21.80
CA ILE A 269 2.06 0.50 23.22
C ILE A 269 1.28 -0.78 23.54
N GLN A 270 1.67 -1.51 24.59
CA GLN A 270 0.82 -2.55 25.17
C GLN A 270 -0.34 -1.90 25.90
N ALA A 271 -1.56 -2.34 25.62
CA ALA A 271 -2.76 -1.78 26.21
C ALA A 271 -3.77 -2.86 26.57
N GLU A 272 -4.50 -2.64 27.65
CA GLU A 272 -5.57 -3.52 28.11
C GLU A 272 -6.93 -2.92 27.73
N HIS A 273 -7.79 -3.70 27.08
CA HIS A 273 -9.16 -3.29 26.82
C HIS A 273 -9.97 -3.29 28.12
N LYS A 274 -10.49 -2.14 28.53
CA LYS A 274 -11.10 -1.94 29.86
C LYS A 274 -12.30 -2.85 30.14
N LYS A 275 -13.06 -3.21 29.10
CA LYS A 275 -14.27 -4.04 29.24
C LYS A 275 -13.94 -5.52 29.37
N THR A 276 -13.05 -6.03 28.54
CA THR A 276 -12.77 -7.46 28.44
C THR A 276 -11.52 -7.90 29.22
N GLY A 277 -10.67 -6.95 29.63
CA GLY A 277 -9.36 -7.23 30.23
C GLY A 277 -8.33 -7.77 29.23
N ALA A 278 -8.68 -7.89 27.95
CA ALA A 278 -7.80 -8.45 26.93
C ALA A 278 -6.62 -7.51 26.61
N ILE A 279 -5.45 -8.10 26.39
CA ILE A 279 -4.22 -7.38 26.06
C ILE A 279 -4.06 -7.26 24.55
N TYR A 280 -3.75 -6.05 24.10
CA TYR A 280 -3.51 -5.69 22.71
C TYR A 280 -2.24 -4.85 22.57
N ALA A 281 -1.69 -4.81 21.36
CA ALA A 281 -0.72 -3.80 20.97
C ALA A 281 -1.45 -2.68 20.22
N ILE A 282 -1.14 -1.43 20.52
CA ILE A 282 -1.67 -0.27 19.83
C ILE A 282 -0.52 0.42 19.11
N LYS A 283 -0.52 0.33 17.77
CA LYS A 283 0.39 1.08 16.90
C LYS A 283 -0.19 2.47 16.64
N ILE A 284 0.57 3.49 17.01
CA ILE A 284 0.15 4.90 17.01
C ILE A 284 1.01 5.67 16.02
N ILE A 285 0.38 6.27 15.02
CA ILE A 285 1.04 6.98 13.92
C ILE A 285 0.59 8.44 13.92
N LYS A 286 1.51 9.39 13.75
CA LYS A 286 1.15 10.82 13.69
C LYS A 286 0.66 11.21 12.30
N LYS A 287 -0.51 11.86 12.21
CA LYS A 287 -1.11 12.30 10.93
C LYS A 287 -0.27 13.34 10.19
N GLN A 288 0.45 14.18 10.94
CA GLN A 288 1.36 15.19 10.36
C GLN A 288 2.43 14.62 9.42
N MET A 289 2.69 13.31 9.50
CA MET A 289 3.69 12.64 8.67
C MET A 289 3.18 12.36 7.26
N PHE A 290 1.86 12.46 7.03
CA PHE A 290 1.25 12.28 5.71
C PHE A 290 1.11 13.66 5.05
N SER A 291 2.14 14.08 4.33
CA SER A 291 2.15 15.36 3.62
C SER A 291 1.51 15.27 2.23
N ASP A 292 1.56 14.09 1.62
CA ASP A 292 1.08 13.85 0.26
C ASP A 292 0.06 12.70 0.19
N ASP A 293 -0.83 12.71 -0.81
CA ASP A 293 -1.83 11.65 -1.07
C ASP A 293 -1.22 10.23 -1.10
N GLU A 294 0.07 10.11 -1.43
CA GLU A 294 0.76 8.82 -1.50
C GLU A 294 1.08 8.24 -0.12
N ASP A 295 1.31 9.10 0.88
CA ASP A 295 1.51 8.66 2.26
C ASP A 295 0.16 8.21 2.86
N ILE A 296 -0.96 8.84 2.45
CA ILE A 296 -2.32 8.42 2.84
C ILE A 296 -2.64 7.03 2.25
N ASP A 297 -2.28 6.79 0.99
CA ASP A 297 -2.44 5.46 0.38
C ASP A 297 -1.72 4.37 1.20
N TRP A 298 -0.58 4.71 1.81
CA TRP A 298 0.19 3.77 2.62
C TRP A 298 -0.57 3.32 3.87
N VAL A 299 -1.17 4.25 4.60
CA VAL A 299 -2.04 3.97 5.76
C VAL A 299 -3.19 3.05 5.37
N GLN A 300 -3.85 3.36 4.25
CA GLN A 300 -5.01 2.61 3.80
C GLN A 300 -4.62 1.21 3.31
N THR A 301 -3.43 1.08 2.72
CA THR A 301 -2.83 -0.21 2.35
C THR A 301 -2.56 -1.02 3.61
N GLU A 302 -1.90 -0.44 4.61
CA GLU A 302 -1.62 -1.09 5.89
C GLU A 302 -2.91 -1.59 6.56
N LYS A 303 -3.95 -0.75 6.65
CA LYS A 303 -5.28 -1.13 7.15
C LYS A 303 -5.85 -2.33 6.39
N SER A 304 -5.85 -2.28 5.06
CA SER A 304 -6.41 -3.33 4.19
C SER A 304 -5.66 -4.67 4.34
N VAL A 305 -4.34 -4.63 4.49
CA VAL A 305 -3.52 -5.83 4.74
C VAL A 305 -3.82 -6.40 6.13
N PHE A 306 -3.93 -5.55 7.16
CA PHE A 306 -4.34 -5.94 8.50
C PHE A 306 -5.71 -6.66 8.53
N GLU A 307 -6.70 -6.11 7.83
CA GLU A 307 -8.02 -6.74 7.67
C GLU A 307 -7.91 -8.11 6.98
N THR A 308 -7.10 -8.19 5.93
CA THR A 308 -6.84 -9.42 5.16
C THR A 308 -6.12 -10.48 6.00
N ALA A 309 -5.18 -10.07 6.84
CA ALA A 309 -4.33 -10.91 7.68
C ALA A 309 -5.04 -11.50 8.90
N SER A 310 -6.16 -10.91 9.34
CA SER A 310 -6.75 -11.11 10.67
C SER A 310 -7.10 -12.55 11.07
N ASN A 311 -7.23 -13.48 10.11
CA ASN A 311 -7.56 -14.88 10.38
C ASN A 311 -6.44 -15.86 9.99
N HIS A 312 -5.25 -15.37 9.65
CA HIS A 312 -4.12 -16.22 9.25
C HIS A 312 -3.24 -16.55 10.46
N PRO A 313 -2.84 -17.83 10.67
CA PRO A 313 -2.14 -18.27 11.88
C PRO A 313 -0.80 -17.56 12.12
N PHE A 314 -0.12 -17.18 11.03
CA PHE A 314 1.23 -16.61 11.04
C PHE A 314 1.30 -15.13 10.66
N LEU A 315 0.18 -14.43 10.70
CA LEU A 315 0.11 -12.97 10.51
C LEU A 315 -0.54 -12.35 11.75
N VAL A 316 -0.07 -11.16 12.15
CA VAL A 316 -0.67 -10.38 13.22
C VAL A 316 -2.03 -9.83 12.78
N GLY A 317 -3.07 -10.15 13.56
CA GLY A 317 -4.43 -9.72 13.24
C GLY A 317 -4.80 -8.33 13.75
N LEU A 318 -5.79 -7.71 13.08
CA LEU A 318 -6.37 -6.43 13.48
C LEU A 318 -7.62 -6.65 14.33
N HIS A 319 -7.64 -6.00 15.49
CA HIS A 319 -8.83 -5.88 16.31
C HIS A 319 -9.72 -4.73 15.83
N SER A 320 -9.15 -3.53 15.78
CA SER A 320 -9.85 -2.31 15.39
C SER A 320 -8.87 -1.22 15.01
N CYS A 321 -9.29 -0.22 14.26
CA CYS A 321 -8.55 1.02 14.09
C CYS A 321 -9.45 2.24 14.24
N PHE A 322 -8.90 3.31 14.78
CA PHE A 322 -9.59 4.58 15.07
C PHE A 322 -8.60 5.74 15.01
N GLN A 323 -9.09 6.97 15.03
CA GLN A 323 -8.25 8.16 14.86
C GLN A 323 -8.64 9.30 15.79
N THR A 324 -7.72 10.24 15.95
CA THR A 324 -7.93 11.60 16.47
C THR A 324 -7.57 12.60 15.37
N ASP A 325 -7.74 13.90 15.61
CA ASP A 325 -7.33 14.94 14.65
C ASP A 325 -5.82 14.91 14.35
N SER A 326 -5.02 14.36 15.27
CA SER A 326 -3.55 14.33 15.21
C SER A 326 -2.96 12.96 14.88
N ARG A 327 -3.67 11.86 15.11
CA ARG A 327 -3.09 10.50 15.15
C ARG A 327 -4.02 9.42 14.61
N LEU A 328 -3.41 8.35 14.13
CA LEU A 328 -4.05 7.10 13.75
C LEU A 328 -3.65 6.00 14.73
N PHE A 329 -4.59 5.11 15.03
CA PHE A 329 -4.42 4.02 15.99
C PHE A 329 -4.84 2.70 15.34
N PHE A 330 -3.93 1.74 15.31
CA PHE A 330 -4.22 0.34 14.98
C PHE A 330 -4.14 -0.49 16.26
N VAL A 331 -5.26 -1.05 16.70
CA VAL A 331 -5.34 -2.03 17.79
C VAL A 331 -5.19 -3.40 17.17
N ILE A 332 -4.08 -4.06 17.47
CA ILE A 332 -3.66 -5.33 16.87
C ILE A 332 -3.38 -6.36 17.97
N GLU A 333 -3.31 -7.61 17.56
CA GLU A 333 -2.91 -8.72 18.43
C GLU A 333 -1.57 -8.42 19.12
N PHE A 334 -1.52 -8.61 20.45
CA PHE A 334 -0.27 -8.57 21.21
C PHE A 334 0.40 -9.94 21.16
N VAL A 335 1.67 -9.96 20.75
CA VAL A 335 2.45 -11.18 20.59
C VAL A 335 3.59 -11.18 21.63
N PRO A 336 3.49 -12.00 22.71
CA PRO A 336 4.30 -11.81 23.92
C PRO A 336 5.74 -12.37 23.88
N GLY A 337 6.08 -13.23 22.92
CA GLY A 337 7.41 -13.87 22.84
C GLY A 337 8.51 -12.99 22.25
N GLY A 338 8.22 -11.72 21.95
CA GLY A 338 9.16 -10.78 21.33
C GLY A 338 9.40 -11.06 19.85
N ASP A 339 10.42 -10.44 19.28
CA ASP A 339 10.82 -10.64 17.89
C ASP A 339 12.03 -11.61 17.74
N LEU A 340 12.24 -12.10 16.52
CA LEU A 340 13.38 -12.96 16.22
C LEU A 340 14.72 -12.24 16.38
N MET A 341 14.78 -10.91 16.27
CA MET A 341 16.02 -10.15 16.48
C MET A 341 16.48 -10.27 17.93
N PHE A 342 15.59 -10.06 18.91
CA PHE A 342 15.85 -10.25 20.33
C PHE A 342 16.30 -11.68 20.64
N HIS A 343 15.65 -12.68 20.02
CA HIS A 343 16.04 -14.08 20.16
C HIS A 343 17.44 -14.35 19.59
N MET A 344 17.74 -13.81 18.41
CA MET A 344 19.04 -13.93 17.73
C MET A 344 20.18 -13.29 18.52
N GLN A 345 19.96 -12.13 19.14
CA GLN A 345 20.98 -11.46 19.97
C GLN A 345 21.44 -12.33 21.16
N ARG A 346 20.56 -13.17 21.70
CA ARG A 346 20.86 -14.09 22.81
C ARG A 346 21.55 -15.37 22.35
N GLN A 347 21.07 -15.98 21.26
CA GLN A 347 21.59 -17.27 20.77
C GLN A 347 22.80 -17.12 19.82
N ARG A 348 23.05 -15.91 19.30
CA ARG A 348 24.00 -15.57 18.22
C ARG A 348 23.67 -16.20 16.86
N LYS A 349 23.26 -17.46 16.82
CA LYS A 349 22.74 -18.18 15.65
C LYS A 349 21.78 -19.28 16.10
N LEU A 350 20.87 -19.67 15.22
CA LEU A 350 19.92 -20.75 15.42
C LEU A 350 20.41 -22.05 14.76
N PRO A 351 20.06 -23.22 15.33
CA PRO A 351 20.19 -24.49 14.63
C PRO A 351 19.40 -24.49 13.32
N GLU A 352 19.85 -25.27 12.34
CA GLU A 352 19.17 -25.38 11.03
C GLU A 352 17.71 -25.84 11.17
N ASP A 353 17.40 -26.66 12.17
CA ASP A 353 16.05 -27.15 12.41
C ASP A 353 15.10 -26.03 12.87
N HIS A 354 15.60 -25.09 13.68
CA HIS A 354 14.84 -23.90 14.08
C HIS A 354 14.63 -22.97 12.88
N ALA A 355 15.70 -22.70 12.13
CA ALA A 355 15.63 -21.87 10.94
C ALA A 355 14.68 -22.47 9.88
N ARG A 356 14.65 -23.80 9.75
CA ARG A 356 13.72 -24.52 8.88
C ARG A 356 12.28 -24.36 9.32
N PHE A 357 11.99 -24.52 10.60
CA PHE A 357 10.65 -24.37 11.15
C PHE A 357 10.12 -22.95 10.87
N TYR A 358 10.85 -21.91 11.30
CA TYR A 358 10.41 -20.52 11.10
C TYR A 358 10.33 -20.12 9.63
N SER A 359 11.29 -20.52 8.79
CA SER A 359 11.21 -20.21 7.35
C SER A 359 10.03 -20.89 6.67
N ALA A 360 9.62 -22.08 7.08
CA ALA A 360 8.43 -22.73 6.54
C ALA A 360 7.15 -21.98 6.91
N GLU A 361 7.01 -21.50 8.15
CA GLU A 361 5.87 -20.65 8.56
C GLU A 361 5.84 -19.32 7.81
N ILE A 362 7.00 -18.68 7.62
CA ILE A 362 7.12 -17.45 6.83
C ILE A 362 6.72 -17.70 5.37
N ILE A 363 7.09 -18.83 4.78
CA ILE A 363 6.68 -19.20 3.41
C ILE A 363 5.15 -19.27 3.31
N ILE A 364 4.48 -19.89 4.28
CA ILE A 364 3.01 -19.97 4.31
C ILE A 364 2.41 -18.56 4.41
N ALA A 365 2.93 -17.74 5.32
CA ALA A 365 2.46 -16.36 5.51
C ALA A 365 2.63 -15.49 4.25
N LEU A 366 3.79 -15.55 3.59
CA LEU A 366 4.07 -14.80 2.38
C LEU A 366 3.24 -15.31 1.19
N HIS A 367 3.11 -16.62 1.01
CA HIS A 367 2.25 -17.19 -0.04
C HIS A 367 0.80 -16.74 0.11
N PHE A 368 0.27 -16.71 1.34
CA PHE A 368 -1.07 -16.19 1.61
C PHE A 368 -1.24 -14.72 1.15
N LEU A 369 -0.24 -13.87 1.39
CA LEU A 369 -0.24 -12.48 0.94
C LEU A 369 -0.10 -12.37 -0.59
N HIS A 370 0.84 -13.11 -1.18
CA HIS A 370 1.11 -13.11 -2.62
C HIS A 370 -0.10 -13.59 -3.42
N SER A 371 -0.80 -14.64 -2.96
CA SER A 371 -2.05 -15.14 -3.58
C SER A 371 -3.18 -14.11 -3.61
N ARG A 372 -3.09 -13.05 -2.79
CA ARG A 372 -4.03 -11.91 -2.74
C ARG A 372 -3.49 -10.65 -3.40
N GLY A 373 -2.35 -10.76 -4.09
CA GLY A 373 -1.74 -9.64 -4.79
C GLY A 373 -1.07 -8.63 -3.87
N ILE A 374 -0.49 -9.09 -2.76
CA ILE A 374 0.15 -8.26 -1.73
C ILE A 374 1.64 -8.63 -1.65
N ILE A 375 2.55 -7.69 -1.91
CA ILE A 375 3.99 -7.85 -1.64
C ILE A 375 4.28 -7.27 -0.24
N TYR A 376 5.02 -7.99 0.60
CA TYR A 376 5.29 -7.61 1.98
C TYR A 376 6.38 -6.53 2.12
N ARG A 377 7.53 -6.72 1.45
CA ARG A 377 8.65 -5.77 1.25
C ARG A 377 9.46 -5.33 2.47
N ASP A 378 9.13 -5.78 3.68
CA ASP A 378 9.91 -5.46 4.89
C ASP A 378 10.16 -6.69 5.78
N LEU A 379 10.47 -7.84 5.17
CA LEU A 379 10.84 -9.04 5.91
C LEU A 379 12.24 -8.88 6.50
N LYS A 380 12.31 -8.93 7.84
CA LYS A 380 13.52 -8.84 8.66
C LYS A 380 13.27 -9.46 10.03
N LEU A 381 14.32 -9.74 10.79
CA LEU A 381 14.22 -10.38 12.10
C LEU A 381 13.33 -9.61 13.09
N ASP A 382 13.33 -8.28 13.04
CA ASP A 382 12.52 -7.41 13.91
C ASP A 382 11.01 -7.51 13.65
N ASN A 383 10.62 -7.87 12.42
CA ASN A 383 9.21 -7.96 12.02
C ASN A 383 8.63 -9.38 12.10
N VAL A 384 9.42 -10.34 12.58
CA VAL A 384 8.97 -11.72 12.84
C VAL A 384 8.81 -11.90 14.35
N LEU A 385 7.58 -11.79 14.83
CA LEU A 385 7.25 -11.97 16.24
C LEU A 385 7.08 -13.47 16.57
N ILE A 386 7.28 -13.85 17.82
CA ILE A 386 7.05 -15.22 18.32
C ILE A 386 5.91 -15.17 19.35
N ASP A 387 4.86 -15.97 19.17
CA ASP A 387 3.75 -16.05 20.12
C ASP A 387 4.05 -16.92 21.34
N ALA A 388 3.09 -17.04 22.27
CA ALA A 388 3.28 -17.75 23.53
C ALA A 388 3.59 -19.25 23.34
N GLU A 389 3.13 -19.85 22.24
CA GLU A 389 3.38 -21.26 21.92
C GLU A 389 4.72 -21.47 21.18
N GLY A 390 5.29 -20.41 20.61
CA GLY A 390 6.56 -20.45 19.87
C GLY A 390 6.42 -20.37 18.35
N HIS A 391 5.22 -20.14 17.81
CA HIS A 391 4.98 -19.94 16.38
C HIS A 391 5.25 -18.50 15.97
N ILE A 392 5.62 -18.27 14.71
CA ILE A 392 5.86 -16.91 14.22
C ILE A 392 4.58 -16.17 13.86
N LYS A 393 4.61 -14.85 13.96
CA LYS A 393 3.63 -13.94 13.36
C LYS A 393 4.33 -12.76 12.71
N LEU A 394 4.14 -12.57 11.41
CA LEU A 394 4.64 -11.37 10.72
C LEU A 394 3.80 -10.15 11.12
N THR A 395 4.47 -9.05 11.45
CA THR A 395 3.86 -7.78 11.83
C THR A 395 4.23 -6.66 10.84
N ASP A 396 3.88 -5.41 11.16
CA ASP A 396 4.26 -4.19 10.42
C ASP A 396 3.98 -4.22 8.91
N TYR A 397 2.70 -4.11 8.53
CA TYR A 397 2.25 -3.97 7.13
C TYR A 397 2.35 -2.55 6.59
N GLY A 398 3.10 -1.70 7.29
CA GLY A 398 3.79 -0.59 6.65
C GLY A 398 4.57 -1.13 5.43
N MET A 399 5.11 -0.40 4.47
CA MET A 399 5.81 -0.98 3.30
C MET A 399 5.05 -2.00 2.40
N CYS A 400 3.90 -2.58 2.74
CA CYS A 400 3.20 -3.53 1.88
C CYS A 400 2.75 -2.87 0.56
N LYS A 401 2.52 -3.67 -0.47
CA LYS A 401 1.98 -3.22 -1.77
C LYS A 401 0.87 -4.14 -2.24
N GLU A 402 -0.35 -3.62 -2.28
CA GLU A 402 -1.51 -4.33 -2.82
C GLU A 402 -1.71 -4.10 -4.33
N ASN A 403 -2.63 -4.89 -4.91
CA ASN A 403 -3.06 -4.87 -6.31
C ASN A 403 -1.95 -5.29 -7.28
N ILE A 404 -1.16 -6.29 -6.90
CA ILE A 404 -0.17 -6.93 -7.75
C ILE A 404 -0.80 -8.20 -8.34
N GLY A 405 -1.43 -8.08 -9.50
CA GLY A 405 -1.94 -9.23 -10.25
C GLY A 405 -0.85 -10.00 -11.00
N PRO A 406 -1.21 -11.09 -11.70
CA PRO A 406 -0.27 -11.83 -12.55
C PRO A 406 0.34 -10.91 -13.61
N GLY A 407 1.67 -10.75 -13.59
CA GLY A 407 2.41 -9.87 -14.48
C GLY A 407 2.43 -8.39 -14.10
N ASP A 408 1.67 -7.98 -13.07
CA ASP A 408 1.80 -6.63 -12.51
C ASP A 408 3.10 -6.53 -11.71
N VAL A 409 3.73 -5.36 -11.81
CA VAL A 409 4.99 -5.04 -11.14
C VAL A 409 4.92 -3.67 -10.49
N THR A 410 5.82 -3.44 -9.54
CA THR A 410 6.01 -2.14 -8.88
C THR A 410 7.48 -1.77 -8.92
N SER A 411 7.77 -0.48 -8.73
CA SER A 411 9.08 0.09 -8.95
C SER A 411 9.52 0.99 -7.78
N THR A 412 8.83 0.89 -6.64
CA THR A 412 9.08 1.76 -5.48
C THR A 412 10.37 1.32 -4.80
N PHE A 413 11.32 2.23 -4.62
CA PHE A 413 12.48 1.96 -3.77
C PHE A 413 12.07 1.96 -2.30
N CYS A 414 12.13 0.80 -1.64
CA CYS A 414 11.82 0.61 -0.23
C CYS A 414 12.41 -0.69 0.31
N GLY A 415 12.45 -0.82 1.63
CA GLY A 415 12.93 -2.00 2.34
C GLY A 415 14.05 -1.65 3.32
N THR A 416 14.37 -2.58 4.20
CA THR A 416 15.49 -2.44 5.15
C THR A 416 16.81 -2.77 4.43
N PRO A 417 17.84 -1.90 4.46
CA PRO A 417 19.03 -1.99 3.58
C PRO A 417 19.67 -3.38 3.42
N ASN A 418 19.82 -4.14 4.50
CA ASN A 418 20.41 -5.50 4.47
C ASN A 418 19.55 -6.54 3.73
N TYR A 419 18.25 -6.29 3.58
CA TYR A 419 17.26 -7.19 3.00
C TYR A 419 16.77 -6.75 1.62
N ILE A 420 17.20 -5.58 1.13
CA ILE A 420 16.79 -5.06 -0.18
C ILE A 420 17.31 -6.00 -1.28
N ALA A 421 16.42 -6.37 -2.21
CA ALA A 421 16.75 -7.24 -3.33
C ALA A 421 17.56 -6.51 -4.43
N PRO A 422 18.46 -7.20 -5.15
CA PRO A 422 19.31 -6.60 -6.19
C PRO A 422 18.52 -5.85 -7.27
N GLU A 423 17.36 -6.38 -7.68
CA GLU A 423 16.49 -5.75 -8.68
C GLU A 423 15.95 -4.37 -8.22
N ILE A 424 15.68 -4.18 -6.92
CA ILE A 424 15.28 -2.88 -6.37
C ILE A 424 16.45 -1.89 -6.48
N LEU A 425 17.67 -2.33 -6.16
CA LEU A 425 18.88 -1.49 -6.22
C LEU A 425 19.24 -1.09 -7.65
N ARG A 426 18.96 -1.95 -8.64
CA ARG A 426 19.12 -1.64 -10.08
C ARG A 426 18.04 -0.69 -10.60
N GLY A 427 16.97 -0.46 -9.83
CA GLY A 427 15.82 0.32 -10.26
C GLY A 427 14.93 -0.42 -11.27
N GLU A 428 14.97 -1.75 -11.25
CA GLU A 428 14.14 -2.61 -12.08
C GLU A 428 12.73 -2.71 -11.49
N ASP A 429 11.75 -2.97 -12.36
CA ASP A 429 10.40 -3.29 -11.91
C ASP A 429 10.41 -4.70 -11.27
N TYR A 430 9.71 -4.86 -10.15
CA TYR A 430 9.74 -6.08 -9.35
C TYR A 430 8.34 -6.50 -8.88
N GLY A 431 8.21 -7.79 -8.56
CA GLY A 431 6.99 -8.41 -8.02
C GLY A 431 7.25 -9.05 -6.65
N PHE A 432 6.66 -10.22 -6.42
CA PHE A 432 6.80 -11.00 -5.18
C PHE A 432 8.24 -11.52 -4.93
N SER A 433 9.10 -11.52 -5.96
CA SER A 433 10.47 -12.03 -5.91
C SER A 433 11.32 -11.44 -4.78
N VAL A 434 11.04 -10.19 -4.41
CA VAL A 434 11.82 -9.44 -3.40
C VAL A 434 11.61 -9.99 -1.99
N ASP A 435 10.44 -10.56 -1.70
CA ASP A 435 10.15 -11.17 -0.39
C ASP A 435 10.93 -12.49 -0.22
N TRP A 436 11.08 -13.26 -1.30
CA TRP A 436 11.87 -14.49 -1.30
C TRP A 436 13.37 -14.24 -1.16
N TRP A 437 13.87 -13.14 -1.73
CA TRP A 437 15.22 -12.69 -1.47
C TRP A 437 15.41 -12.35 0.01
N ALA A 438 14.51 -11.54 0.59
CA ALA A 438 14.56 -11.16 1.99
C ALA A 438 14.49 -12.38 2.91
N LEU A 439 13.70 -13.40 2.56
CA LEU A 439 13.67 -14.68 3.27
C LEU A 439 15.03 -15.39 3.21
N GLY A 440 15.70 -15.40 2.05
CA GLY A 440 17.06 -15.93 1.91
C GLY A 440 18.06 -15.23 2.84
N VAL A 441 17.99 -13.90 2.95
CA VAL A 441 18.83 -13.12 3.87
C VAL A 441 18.53 -13.47 5.31
N LEU A 442 17.26 -13.50 5.70
CA LEU A 442 16.79 -13.83 7.05
C LEU A 442 17.22 -15.26 7.45
N MET A 443 17.06 -16.24 6.56
CA MET A 443 17.52 -17.61 6.75
C MET A 443 19.04 -17.70 6.94
N TYR A 444 19.79 -16.95 6.14
CA TYR A 444 21.25 -16.89 6.28
C TYR A 444 21.63 -16.33 7.65
N GLU A 445 21.02 -15.23 8.07
CA GLU A 445 21.28 -14.62 9.37
C GLU A 445 20.96 -15.57 10.53
N MET A 446 19.81 -16.25 10.48
CA MET A 446 19.45 -17.26 11.49
C MET A 446 20.53 -18.34 11.60
N MET A 447 20.96 -18.94 10.50
CA MET A 447 21.88 -20.09 10.54
C MET A 447 23.36 -19.72 10.69
N ALA A 448 23.77 -18.57 10.15
CA ALA A 448 25.16 -18.12 10.13
C ALA A 448 25.49 -17.11 11.25
N GLY A 449 24.47 -16.50 11.88
CA GLY A 449 24.60 -15.52 12.96
C GLY A 449 25.10 -14.15 12.54
N ARG A 450 25.04 -13.84 11.24
CA ARG A 450 25.51 -12.59 10.64
C ARG A 450 24.86 -12.38 9.27
N SER A 451 24.84 -11.15 8.76
CA SER A 451 24.34 -10.86 7.42
C SER A 451 25.22 -11.52 6.34
N PRO A 452 24.64 -11.98 5.21
CA PRO A 452 25.41 -12.45 4.06
C PRO A 452 26.31 -11.35 3.47
N PHE A 453 26.03 -10.09 3.77
CA PHE A 453 26.75 -8.92 3.29
C PHE A 453 27.68 -8.29 4.32
N ASP A 454 27.75 -8.85 5.54
CA ASP A 454 28.66 -8.37 6.59
C ASP A 454 30.13 -8.43 6.14
N VAL A 455 30.79 -7.28 6.17
CA VAL A 455 32.22 -7.15 5.89
C VAL A 455 33.01 -7.48 7.15
N VAL A 456 33.08 -8.77 7.48
CA VAL A 456 33.96 -9.26 8.54
C VAL A 456 35.42 -9.09 8.09
N GLY A 457 36.12 -8.08 8.60
CA GLY A 457 37.59 -8.00 8.55
C GLY A 457 38.26 -6.74 7.99
N MET A 458 37.54 -5.63 7.76
CA MET A 458 38.14 -4.37 7.28
C MET A 458 37.79 -3.20 8.21
N VAL A 459 38.18 -3.31 9.48
CA VAL A 459 38.09 -2.23 10.46
C VAL A 459 39.19 -1.22 10.13
N GLY A 460 38.87 -0.15 9.38
CA GLY A 460 39.86 0.89 9.07
C GLY A 460 39.40 1.99 8.14
N ASP A 461 38.48 1.73 7.20
CA ASP A 461 37.99 2.74 6.25
C ASP A 461 36.58 3.21 6.61
N VAL A 462 36.46 4.49 6.96
CA VAL A 462 35.18 5.13 7.31
C VAL A 462 34.19 5.10 6.12
N GLU A 463 34.70 5.08 4.88
CA GLU A 463 33.89 5.03 3.66
C GLU A 463 33.11 3.71 3.49
N GLN A 464 33.55 2.62 4.12
CA GLN A 464 32.92 1.29 4.01
C GLN A 464 31.69 1.09 4.92
N ASN A 465 31.37 2.04 5.79
CA ASN A 465 30.18 1.99 6.64
C ASN A 465 28.96 2.72 6.02
N THR A 466 28.97 2.93 4.70
CA THR A 466 27.91 3.63 3.97
C THR A 466 26.90 2.66 3.36
N GLU A 467 25.64 3.10 3.22
CA GLU A 467 24.60 2.33 2.53
C GLU A 467 24.96 2.06 1.07
N ASP A 468 25.62 3.02 0.39
CA ASP A 468 26.07 2.86 -1.00
C ASP A 468 27.04 1.69 -1.17
N TYR A 469 27.98 1.52 -0.23
CA TYR A 469 28.92 0.39 -0.28
C TYR A 469 28.22 -0.95 -0.01
N LEU A 470 27.26 -0.99 0.91
CA LEU A 470 26.41 -2.16 1.13
C LEU A 470 25.64 -2.52 -0.14
N PHE A 471 25.02 -1.54 -0.80
CA PHE A 471 24.30 -1.74 -2.06
C PHE A 471 25.21 -2.28 -3.16
N GLN A 472 26.44 -1.78 -3.26
CA GLN A 472 27.44 -2.31 -4.18
C GLN A 472 27.79 -3.78 -3.86
N ILE A 473 27.95 -4.13 -2.58
CA ILE A 473 28.20 -5.52 -2.16
C ILE A 473 27.03 -6.43 -2.58
N ILE A 474 25.80 -6.02 -2.33
CA ILE A 474 24.59 -6.77 -2.70
C ILE A 474 24.58 -7.03 -4.21
N LEU A 475 24.88 -6.00 -5.02
CA LEU A 475 24.90 -6.09 -6.48
C LEU A 475 26.04 -6.94 -7.04
N GLU A 476 27.26 -6.78 -6.53
CA GLU A 476 28.47 -7.27 -7.21
C GLU A 476 29.11 -8.48 -6.52
N LYS A 477 29.10 -8.55 -5.19
CA LYS A 477 29.86 -9.57 -4.45
C LYS A 477 29.16 -10.93 -4.47
N GLN A 478 29.93 -12.00 -4.67
CA GLN A 478 29.43 -13.36 -4.53
C GLN A 478 29.13 -13.68 -3.05
N ILE A 479 27.94 -14.20 -2.77
CA ILE A 479 27.53 -14.63 -1.44
C ILE A 479 28.24 -15.94 -1.09
N ARG A 480 28.98 -15.94 0.03
CA ARG A 480 29.74 -17.11 0.50
C ARG A 480 29.01 -17.83 1.62
N ILE A 481 28.48 -19.02 1.32
CA ILE A 481 27.83 -19.86 2.32
C ILE A 481 28.89 -20.49 3.26
N PRO A 482 28.75 -20.38 4.60
CA PRO A 482 29.67 -21.00 5.55
C PRO A 482 29.73 -22.53 5.38
N ARG A 483 30.95 -23.10 5.43
CA ARG A 483 31.17 -24.56 5.37
C ARG A 483 30.58 -25.32 6.56
N SER A 484 30.20 -24.63 7.63
CA SER A 484 29.53 -25.21 8.80
C SER A 484 28.06 -25.53 8.55
N LEU A 485 27.45 -25.01 7.48
CA LEU A 485 26.07 -25.32 7.11
C LEU A 485 26.01 -26.61 6.29
N SER A 486 24.93 -27.34 6.44
CA SER A 486 24.67 -28.58 5.71
C SER A 486 24.53 -28.31 4.21
N VAL A 487 24.72 -29.35 3.40
CA VAL A 487 24.52 -29.27 1.94
C VAL A 487 23.09 -28.83 1.61
N LYS A 488 22.10 -29.25 2.41
CA LYS A 488 20.70 -28.86 2.24
C LYS A 488 20.49 -27.37 2.54
N ALA A 489 21.05 -26.87 3.64
CA ALA A 489 21.00 -25.45 4.00
C ALA A 489 21.72 -24.58 2.96
N ALA A 490 22.88 -25.02 2.47
CA ALA A 490 23.60 -24.31 1.43
C ALA A 490 22.84 -24.28 0.10
N ALA A 491 22.11 -25.35 -0.25
CA ALA A 491 21.30 -25.39 -1.45
C ALA A 491 20.10 -24.43 -1.38
N ILE A 492 19.34 -24.42 -0.27
CA ILE A 492 18.17 -23.54 -0.14
C ILE A 492 18.57 -22.06 -0.15
N LEU A 493 19.68 -21.71 0.52
CA LEU A 493 20.21 -20.35 0.52
C LEU A 493 20.64 -19.90 -0.89
N LYS A 494 21.26 -20.78 -1.69
CA LYS A 494 21.61 -20.46 -3.08
C LYS A 494 20.38 -20.24 -3.96
N GLY A 495 19.29 -20.97 -3.69
CA GLY A 495 18.01 -20.79 -4.40
C GLY A 495 17.40 -19.41 -4.15
N PHE A 496 17.23 -19.04 -2.86
CA PHE A 496 16.64 -17.74 -2.50
C PHE A 496 17.56 -16.55 -2.76
N LEU A 497 18.87 -16.71 -2.54
CA LEU A 497 19.87 -15.64 -2.74
C LEU A 497 20.43 -15.60 -4.16
N ASN A 498 19.64 -16.05 -5.15
CA ASN A 498 19.95 -15.83 -6.55
C ASN A 498 19.68 -14.36 -6.91
N LYS A 499 20.69 -13.69 -7.50
CA LYS A 499 20.61 -12.28 -7.87
C LYS A 499 19.76 -12.03 -9.11
N ASP A 500 19.51 -13.06 -9.90
CA ASP A 500 18.56 -13.04 -10.99
C ASP A 500 17.20 -13.54 -10.45
N PRO A 501 16.16 -12.69 -10.42
CA PRO A 501 14.85 -13.08 -9.94
C PRO A 501 14.20 -14.20 -10.79
N SER A 502 14.55 -14.33 -12.08
CA SER A 502 13.99 -15.39 -12.94
C SER A 502 14.51 -16.78 -12.60
N GLU A 503 15.71 -16.87 -12.01
CA GLU A 503 16.36 -18.09 -11.57
C GLU A 503 16.32 -18.25 -10.04
N ARG A 504 15.56 -17.40 -9.35
CA ARG A 504 15.40 -17.41 -7.89
C ARG A 504 14.29 -18.36 -7.48
N LEU A 505 14.56 -19.16 -6.46
CA LEU A 505 13.55 -20.06 -5.88
C LEU A 505 12.31 -19.27 -5.41
N GLY A 506 11.13 -19.78 -5.74
CA GLY A 506 9.85 -19.14 -5.39
C GLY A 506 9.37 -18.10 -6.41
N CYS A 507 10.08 -17.89 -7.52
CA CYS A 507 9.77 -16.86 -8.52
C CYS A 507 9.16 -17.41 -9.83
N ASN A 508 8.59 -18.62 -9.81
CA ASN A 508 7.78 -19.10 -10.93
C ASN A 508 6.57 -18.16 -11.16
N ILE A 509 6.19 -17.96 -12.43
CA ILE A 509 5.02 -17.19 -12.86
C ILE A 509 3.74 -17.65 -12.14
N ASN A 510 3.61 -18.96 -11.91
CA ASN A 510 2.53 -19.53 -11.12
C ASN A 510 2.94 -19.63 -9.63
N ILE A 511 2.27 -18.84 -8.77
CA ILE A 511 2.55 -18.74 -7.34
C ILE A 511 2.35 -20.09 -6.62
N ASP A 512 1.39 -20.90 -7.04
CA ASP A 512 1.11 -22.20 -6.40
C ASP A 512 2.15 -23.25 -6.81
N GLU A 513 2.63 -23.21 -8.05
CA GLU A 513 3.76 -24.03 -8.48
C GLU A 513 5.06 -23.60 -7.79
N ALA A 514 5.28 -22.30 -7.61
CA ALA A 514 6.40 -21.75 -6.84
C ALA A 514 6.38 -22.25 -5.40
N LEU A 515 5.20 -22.29 -4.76
CA LEU A 515 5.04 -22.85 -3.42
C LEU A 515 5.42 -24.33 -3.40
N GLU A 516 4.92 -25.14 -4.34
CA GLU A 516 5.19 -26.57 -4.38
C GLU A 516 6.68 -26.89 -4.62
N GLU A 517 7.38 -26.06 -5.40
CA GLU A 517 8.83 -26.14 -5.57
C GLU A 517 9.57 -25.94 -4.23
N MET A 518 9.19 -24.90 -3.48
CA MET A 518 9.76 -24.63 -2.15
C MET A 518 9.45 -25.77 -1.18
N LYS A 519 8.21 -26.27 -1.14
CA LYS A 519 7.80 -27.39 -0.28
C LYS A 519 8.61 -28.65 -0.56
N ASN A 520 8.90 -28.93 -1.83
CA ASN A 520 9.66 -30.10 -2.28
C ASN A 520 11.18 -29.94 -2.20
N HIS A 521 11.70 -28.74 -1.92
CA HIS A 521 13.13 -28.54 -1.78
C HIS A 521 13.71 -29.45 -0.67
N ALA A 522 14.90 -30.01 -0.91
CA ALA A 522 15.53 -31.02 -0.02
C ALA A 522 15.72 -30.57 1.43
N PHE A 523 15.74 -29.25 1.66
CA PHE A 523 15.79 -28.65 2.99
C PHE A 523 14.49 -28.82 3.78
N PHE A 524 13.32 -28.77 3.13
CA PHE A 524 12.00 -28.87 3.79
C PHE A 524 11.37 -30.25 3.65
N ARG A 525 11.44 -30.86 2.45
CA ARG A 525 10.70 -32.06 2.04
C ARG A 525 10.71 -33.23 3.03
N THR A 526 11.83 -33.45 3.73
CA THR A 526 11.99 -34.61 4.62
C THR A 526 11.63 -34.33 6.08
N SER A 527 11.31 -33.08 6.42
CA SER A 527 11.30 -32.61 7.81
C SER A 527 10.10 -31.75 8.18
N ILE A 528 9.37 -31.23 7.18
CA ILE A 528 8.18 -30.41 7.39
C ILE A 528 6.97 -31.12 6.80
N ASP A 529 5.97 -31.35 7.65
CA ASP A 529 4.60 -31.60 7.24
C ASP A 529 3.89 -30.25 7.15
N TRP A 530 3.60 -29.80 5.93
CA TRP A 530 3.08 -28.46 5.67
C TRP A 530 1.62 -28.30 6.13
N GLU A 531 0.82 -29.36 6.09
CA GLU A 531 -0.58 -29.32 6.52
C GLU A 531 -0.65 -29.22 8.05
N LEU A 532 0.15 -30.03 8.75
CA LEU A 532 0.27 -29.94 10.21
C LEU A 532 0.87 -28.59 10.65
N LEU A 533 1.85 -28.07 9.90
CA LEU A 533 2.46 -26.79 10.21
C LEU A 533 1.44 -25.64 10.08
N GLU A 534 0.74 -25.55 8.94
CA GLU A 534 -0.31 -24.54 8.72
C GLU A 534 -1.44 -24.65 9.75
N GLY A 535 -1.77 -25.87 10.19
CA GLY A 535 -2.71 -26.14 11.27
C GLY A 535 -2.20 -25.84 12.68
N ARG A 536 -0.95 -25.35 12.86
CA ARG A 536 -0.28 -25.15 14.16
C ARG A 536 -0.23 -26.43 15.03
N GLN A 537 -0.07 -27.59 14.39
CA GLN A 537 -0.03 -28.91 15.04
C GLN A 537 1.39 -29.46 15.18
N VAL A 538 2.39 -28.74 14.67
CA VAL A 538 3.81 -29.07 14.85
C VAL A 538 4.34 -28.31 16.06
N THR A 539 4.90 -29.03 17.04
CA THR A 539 5.50 -28.42 18.23
C THR A 539 6.65 -27.46 17.85
N PRO A 540 6.59 -26.18 18.22
CA PRO A 540 7.68 -25.25 17.95
C PRO A 540 8.99 -25.65 18.64
N PRO A 541 10.14 -25.38 18.02
CA PRO A 541 11.44 -25.77 18.55
C PRO A 541 11.91 -24.88 19.70
N TYR A 542 11.29 -23.73 19.90
CA TYR A 542 11.56 -22.79 20.99
C TYR A 542 10.24 -22.47 21.70
N ASN A 543 10.26 -22.58 23.03
CA ASN A 543 9.18 -22.12 23.88
C ASN A 543 9.64 -20.85 24.61
N PRO A 544 9.03 -19.68 24.36
CA PRO A 544 9.40 -18.44 25.03
C PRO A 544 9.15 -18.46 26.55
N SER A 545 8.43 -19.46 27.08
CA SER A 545 8.18 -19.59 28.53
C SER A 545 7.46 -18.37 29.12
N VAL A 546 6.50 -17.85 28.35
CA VAL A 546 5.67 -16.70 28.72
C VAL A 546 4.89 -17.01 30.01
N SER A 547 5.10 -16.19 31.04
CA SER A 547 4.54 -16.37 32.37
C SER A 547 3.11 -15.83 32.52
N SER A 548 2.75 -14.84 31.70
CA SER A 548 1.42 -14.23 31.66
C SER A 548 1.13 -13.60 30.29
N ASP A 549 -0.14 -13.30 30.02
CA ASP A 549 -0.56 -12.54 28.83
C ASP A 549 0.01 -11.12 28.74
N ARG A 550 0.51 -10.59 29.86
CA ARG A 550 1.18 -9.29 29.97
C ARG A 550 2.71 -9.39 29.98
N ASP A 551 3.28 -10.58 29.79
CA ASP A 551 4.73 -10.77 29.90
C ASP A 551 5.48 -9.90 28.90
N LEU A 552 6.52 -9.23 29.39
CA LEU A 552 7.39 -8.33 28.64
C LEU A 552 8.86 -8.75 28.70
N GLN A 553 9.18 -9.94 29.23
CA GLN A 553 10.56 -10.41 29.40
C GLN A 553 11.34 -10.51 28.06
N HIS A 554 10.62 -10.60 26.94
CA HIS A 554 11.18 -10.72 25.60
C HIS A 554 11.23 -9.39 24.82
N PHE A 555 10.98 -8.27 25.49
CA PHE A 555 11.03 -6.93 24.88
C PHE A 555 12.25 -6.16 25.41
N ASP A 556 12.75 -5.23 24.59
CA ASP A 556 13.88 -4.38 25.00
C ASP A 556 13.47 -3.46 26.14
N THR A 557 14.24 -3.51 27.24
CA THR A 557 14.00 -2.72 28.45
C THR A 557 14.04 -1.22 28.20
N THR A 558 14.77 -0.77 27.19
CA THR A 558 14.81 0.65 26.79
C THR A 558 13.45 1.19 26.37
N PHE A 559 12.55 0.34 25.87
CA PHE A 559 11.17 0.71 25.57
C PHE A 559 10.25 0.48 26.77
N THR A 560 10.34 -0.67 27.43
CA THR A 560 9.39 -1.02 28.51
C THR A 560 9.51 -0.15 29.76
N ASP A 561 10.66 0.50 29.96
CA ASP A 561 10.88 1.48 31.04
C ASP A 561 10.28 2.86 30.72
N GLU A 562 9.82 3.09 29.48
CA GLU A 562 9.18 4.34 29.07
C GLU A 562 7.69 4.34 29.45
N ALA A 563 7.26 5.40 30.15
CA ALA A 563 5.83 5.62 30.38
C ALA A 563 5.07 5.75 29.04
N PRO A 564 3.83 5.23 28.94
CA PRO A 564 3.04 5.23 27.70
C PRO A 564 2.44 6.60 27.38
N ASN A 565 3.23 7.67 27.51
CA ASN A 565 2.81 9.03 27.24
C ASN A 565 2.93 9.35 25.74
N LEU A 566 1.88 9.98 25.21
CA LEU A 566 1.88 10.52 23.86
C LEU A 566 2.49 11.92 23.86
N THR A 567 3.29 12.23 22.84
CA THR A 567 3.74 13.62 22.62
C THR A 567 2.53 14.54 22.57
N PRO A 568 2.54 15.70 23.26
CA PRO A 568 1.46 16.67 23.16
C PRO A 568 1.19 17.07 21.70
N ASP A 569 -0.07 17.33 21.40
CA ASP A 569 -0.50 17.76 20.08
C ASP A 569 -0.23 19.27 19.89
N ASP A 570 0.23 19.65 18.71
CA ASP A 570 0.39 21.05 18.32
C ASP A 570 -0.82 21.48 17.47
N PRO A 571 -1.68 22.38 17.96
CA PRO A 571 -2.86 22.84 17.22
C PRO A 571 -2.52 23.43 15.84
N SER A 572 -1.36 24.11 15.71
CA SER A 572 -0.94 24.74 14.46
C SER A 572 -0.54 23.74 13.38
N VAL A 573 -0.18 22.52 13.79
CA VAL A 573 0.07 21.40 12.88
C VAL A 573 -1.24 20.73 12.51
N ILE A 574 -2.13 20.49 13.48
CA ILE A 574 -3.43 19.87 13.24
C ILE A 574 -4.26 20.66 12.22
N GLU A 575 -4.29 22.00 12.33
CA GLU A 575 -5.02 22.87 11.40
C GLU A 575 -4.56 22.74 9.94
N LYS A 576 -3.33 22.27 9.69
CA LYS A 576 -2.78 22.07 8.34
C LYS A 576 -3.10 20.69 7.76
N ILE A 577 -3.62 19.77 8.57
CA ILE A 577 -3.91 18.39 8.15
C ILE A 577 -5.29 18.37 7.50
N ASP A 578 -5.34 17.91 6.24
CA ASP A 578 -6.62 17.64 5.58
C ASP A 578 -7.27 16.39 6.20
N GLN A 579 -8.24 16.59 7.09
CA GLN A 579 -8.94 15.49 7.77
C GLN A 579 -9.76 14.63 6.79
N THR A 580 -10.14 15.17 5.63
CA THR A 580 -11.00 14.46 4.67
C THR A 580 -10.29 13.27 4.01
N GLU A 581 -8.95 13.29 3.98
CA GLU A 581 -8.14 12.17 3.46
C GLU A 581 -8.14 10.94 4.40
N PHE A 582 -8.59 11.09 5.66
CA PHE A 582 -8.70 9.99 6.64
C PHE A 582 -10.14 9.57 6.93
N GLU A 583 -11.13 10.09 6.20
CA GLU A 583 -12.52 9.66 6.34
C GLU A 583 -12.68 8.15 6.06
N GLY A 584 -13.35 7.42 6.96
CA GLY A 584 -13.52 5.97 6.87
C GLY A 584 -12.32 5.16 7.36
N PHE A 585 -11.39 5.77 8.09
CA PHE A 585 -10.31 5.06 8.76
C PHE A 585 -10.82 4.14 9.87
N GLU A 586 -11.93 4.46 10.52
CA GLU A 586 -12.51 3.65 11.58
C GLU A 586 -12.90 2.25 11.07
N TYR A 587 -12.53 1.22 11.83
CA TYR A 587 -12.90 -0.17 11.57
C TYR A 587 -12.86 -0.97 12.85
N ILE A 588 -13.76 -1.94 12.98
CA ILE A 588 -13.76 -2.93 14.05
C ILE A 588 -13.97 -4.29 13.41
N ASN A 589 -13.12 -5.26 13.77
CA ASN A 589 -13.24 -6.62 13.26
C ASN A 589 -14.52 -7.29 13.79
N PRO A 590 -15.49 -7.63 12.92
CA PRO A 590 -16.77 -8.21 13.36
C PRO A 590 -16.62 -9.54 14.11
N LEU A 591 -15.60 -10.33 13.80
CA LEU A 591 -15.36 -11.65 14.41
C LEU A 591 -14.92 -11.55 15.87
N LEU A 592 -14.36 -10.40 16.27
CA LEU A 592 -13.94 -10.14 17.64
C LEU A 592 -15.06 -9.47 18.44
N MET A 593 -15.94 -8.69 17.80
CA MET A 593 -17.13 -8.12 18.46
C MET A 593 -18.04 -9.20 19.06
N THR A 594 -18.22 -10.34 18.38
CA THR A 594 -19.06 -11.44 18.92
C THR A 594 -18.52 -12.02 20.22
N LYS A 595 -17.20 -11.91 20.48
CA LYS A 595 -16.62 -12.29 21.78
C LYS A 595 -16.87 -11.20 22.83
N GLU A 596 -16.81 -9.93 22.46
CA GLU A 596 -17.00 -8.81 23.39
C GLU A 596 -18.47 -8.56 23.78
N GLU A 597 -19.44 -8.82 22.88
CA GLU A 597 -20.88 -8.70 23.20
C GLU A 597 -21.40 -9.84 24.09
N SER A 598 -20.63 -10.93 24.23
CA SER A 598 -20.97 -12.06 25.08
C SER A 598 -20.57 -11.90 26.56
N VAL A 599 -19.90 -10.78 26.91
CA VAL A 599 -19.48 -10.39 28.27
C VAL A 599 -20.35 -9.24 28.74
#